data_AF-A0A7G1NSG0-F1
#
_entry.id   AF-A0A7G1NSG0-F1
#
_cell.length_a   1.000
_cell.length_b   1.000
_cell.length_c   1.000
_cell.angle_alpha   90.00
_cell.angle_beta   90.00
_cell.angle_gamma   90.00
#
_symmetry.space_group_name_H-M   'P 1'
#
loop_
_entity.id
_entity.type
_entity.pdbx_description
1 polymer ?
#
loop_
_entity_poly.entity_id
_entity_poly.type
_entity_poly.pdbx_seq_one_letter_code
_entity_poly.pdbx_strand_id
1 'polypeptide(L)'
;MGTQGELSPYEARNAAGFIALLQQLKERSGLTYRQLEERAARSGDVLARSTLADILRRTSLPRPDVLAAFVRACGDGRRVDAWLDARARIAADAAAAPDVVPGAAAGAVSDTGSDADARPRAAVSTRTWLRWTRGRTVALAASAPLLALVAWGLLPDSSGGAGAAVSPADGWVTIRPARTSDLCLTDGRDRGGVYGSAVAVQLACARATVPRTFLEPAGEGLYRIQWHHPQLGKGCLTVMSTGKVKGMLEPRDDCDQATLFQFEATGAESTGGFRLRPATSSRCVGIAGNDTAEGAEAVEERCTGAADQRFLVRAG
;
A
#
# COMPACT_ATOMS: atom_id res chain seq x y z
N MET A 1 -14.84 -18.36 39.43
CA MET A 1 -13.86 -18.56 38.34
C MET A 1 -14.53 -19.37 37.25
N GLY A 2 -14.98 -18.72 36.17
CA GLY A 2 -15.66 -19.40 35.08
C GLY A 2 -14.65 -20.10 34.17
N THR A 3 -14.88 -21.38 33.92
CA THR A 3 -14.24 -22.18 32.86
C THR A 3 -14.56 -21.52 31.51
N GLN A 4 -13.68 -20.62 31.05
CA GLN A 4 -13.79 -20.07 29.70
C GLN A 4 -13.47 -21.19 28.70
N GLY A 5 -14.50 -21.64 27.98
CA GLY A 5 -14.41 -22.72 27.00
C GLY A 5 -13.23 -22.57 26.05
N GLU A 6 -12.57 -23.69 25.75
CA GLU A 6 -11.55 -23.76 24.72
C GLU A 6 -12.19 -23.41 23.36
N LEU A 7 -11.70 -22.36 22.67
CA LEU A 7 -12.22 -22.00 21.34
C LEU A 7 -11.95 -23.14 20.37
N SER A 8 -12.99 -23.85 19.93
CA SER A 8 -12.87 -24.94 18.98
C SER A 8 -13.07 -24.44 17.55
N PRO A 9 -12.10 -24.60 16.63
CA PRO A 9 -12.26 -24.16 15.24
C PRO A 9 -13.37 -24.92 14.48
N TYR A 10 -13.77 -26.10 14.98
CA TYR A 10 -14.80 -26.93 14.37
C TYR A 10 -16.23 -26.40 14.54
N GLU A 11 -16.45 -25.45 15.44
CA GLU A 11 -17.78 -24.84 15.67
C GLU A 11 -18.23 -23.97 14.48
N ALA A 12 -17.29 -23.47 13.66
CA ALA A 12 -17.61 -22.67 12.50
C ALA A 12 -18.27 -23.49 11.39
N ARG A 13 -19.49 -23.12 10.98
CA ARG A 13 -20.22 -23.81 9.90
C ARG A 13 -19.96 -23.23 8.50
N ASN A 14 -19.46 -22.00 8.42
CA ASN A 14 -19.23 -21.28 7.18
C ASN A 14 -18.06 -20.31 7.34
N ALA A 15 -17.67 -19.65 6.24
CA ALA A 15 -16.53 -18.74 6.23
C ALA A 15 -16.68 -17.55 7.21
N ALA A 16 -17.87 -16.95 7.30
CA ALA A 16 -18.14 -15.86 8.24
C ALA A 16 -17.98 -16.31 9.71
N GLY A 17 -18.52 -17.48 10.06
CA GLY A 17 -18.34 -18.06 11.39
C GLY A 17 -16.88 -18.39 11.71
N PHE A 18 -16.11 -18.83 10.71
CA PHE A 18 -14.68 -19.09 10.87
C PHE A 18 -13.89 -17.80 11.16
N ILE A 19 -14.18 -16.72 10.44
CA ILE A 19 -13.56 -15.41 10.72
C ILE A 19 -13.93 -14.90 12.11
N ALA A 20 -15.17 -15.09 12.57
CA ALA A 20 -15.57 -14.72 13.92
C ALA A 20 -14.75 -15.46 15.00
N LEU A 21 -14.46 -16.75 14.80
CA LEU A 21 -13.57 -17.50 15.69
C LEU A 21 -12.12 -16.98 15.66
N LEU A 22 -11.62 -16.56 14.49
CA LEU A 22 -10.29 -15.94 14.39
C LEU A 22 -10.22 -14.58 15.11
N GLN A 23 -11.28 -13.77 15.04
CA GLN A 23 -11.38 -12.52 15.79
C GLN A 23 -11.34 -12.78 17.31
N GLN A 24 -12.10 -13.77 17.80
CA GLN A 24 -12.08 -14.17 19.20
C GLN A 24 -10.72 -14.73 19.63
N LEU A 25 -10.02 -15.48 18.77
CA LEU A 25 -8.66 -15.94 19.02
C LEU A 25 -7.70 -14.75 19.17
N LYS A 26 -7.79 -13.75 18.30
CA LYS A 26 -6.99 -12.51 18.38
C LYS A 26 -7.30 -11.75 19.67
N GLU A 27 -8.56 -11.60 20.05
CA GLU A 27 -8.96 -10.92 21.29
C GLU A 27 -8.41 -11.63 22.53
N ARG A 28 -8.53 -12.97 22.61
CA ARG A 28 -7.97 -13.76 23.71
C ARG A 28 -6.45 -13.71 23.80
N SER A 29 -5.77 -13.53 22.67
CA SER A 29 -4.30 -13.38 22.68
C SER A 29 -3.85 -12.09 23.39
N GLY A 30 -4.72 -11.07 23.46
CA GLY A 30 -4.39 -9.75 24.02
C GLY A 30 -3.35 -8.96 23.21
N LEU A 31 -2.91 -9.47 22.06
CA LEU A 31 -1.87 -8.86 21.23
C LEU A 31 -2.47 -7.83 20.27
N THR A 32 -1.75 -6.72 20.12
CA THR A 32 -1.98 -5.75 19.03
C THR A 32 -1.57 -6.35 17.68
N TYR A 33 -2.08 -5.80 16.57
CA TYR A 33 -1.66 -6.24 15.24
C TYR A 33 -0.15 -6.12 15.04
N ARG A 34 0.48 -5.09 15.62
CA ARG A 34 1.93 -4.90 15.60
C ARG A 34 2.68 -6.05 16.29
N GLN A 35 2.24 -6.43 17.49
CA GLN A 35 2.86 -7.54 18.22
C GLN A 35 2.66 -8.89 17.51
N LEU A 36 1.54 -9.09 16.82
CA LEU A 36 1.30 -10.27 15.99
C LEU A 36 2.26 -10.33 14.79
N GLU A 37 2.45 -9.22 14.06
CA GLU A 37 3.43 -9.13 12.96
C GLU A 37 4.86 -9.42 13.46
N GLU A 38 5.28 -8.78 14.56
CA GLU A 38 6.61 -9.00 15.16
C GLU A 38 6.82 -10.46 15.60
N ARG A 39 5.76 -11.13 16.07
CA ARG A 39 5.83 -12.54 16.48
C ARG A 39 5.84 -13.50 15.30
N ALA A 40 5.11 -13.18 14.23
CA ALA A 40 5.16 -13.92 12.97
C ALA A 40 6.57 -13.84 12.37
N ALA A 41 7.15 -12.64 12.30
CA ALA A 41 8.51 -12.41 11.79
C ALA A 41 9.57 -13.20 12.58
N ARG A 42 9.47 -13.24 13.92
CA ARG A 42 10.35 -14.07 14.76
C ARG A 42 10.23 -15.57 14.50
N SER A 43 9.09 -16.02 13.98
CA SER A 43 8.84 -17.41 13.63
C SER A 43 9.18 -17.71 12.16
N GLY A 44 9.71 -16.73 11.42
CA GLY A 44 10.05 -16.85 10.00
C GLY A 44 8.88 -16.64 9.03
N ASP A 45 7.69 -16.30 9.51
CA ASP A 45 6.53 -16.00 8.66
C ASP A 45 6.47 -14.50 8.34
N VAL A 46 5.95 -14.16 7.15
CA VAL A 46 5.66 -12.77 6.76
C VAL A 46 4.17 -12.53 6.84
N LEU A 47 3.75 -11.68 7.79
CA LEU A 47 2.35 -11.42 8.07
C LEU A 47 2.13 -9.94 8.41
N ALA A 48 2.02 -9.10 7.39
CA ALA A 48 1.87 -7.66 7.56
C ALA A 48 0.61 -7.32 8.38
N ARG A 49 0.70 -6.36 9.30
CA ARG A 49 -0.40 -5.79 10.11
C ARG A 49 -1.67 -5.53 9.30
N SER A 50 -1.53 -4.87 8.15
CA SER A 50 -2.64 -4.55 7.26
C SER A 50 -3.28 -5.79 6.63
N THR A 51 -2.51 -6.85 6.36
CA THR A 51 -3.03 -8.12 5.88
C THR A 51 -3.84 -8.82 6.97
N LEU A 52 -3.35 -8.82 8.21
CA LEU A 52 -4.07 -9.35 9.37
C LEU A 52 -5.42 -8.67 9.57
N ALA A 53 -5.43 -7.34 9.61
CA ALA A 53 -6.68 -6.60 9.77
C ALA A 53 -7.66 -6.85 8.61
N ASP A 54 -7.17 -6.98 7.38
CA ASP A 54 -8.05 -7.28 6.25
C ASP A 54 -8.67 -8.67 6.36
N ILE A 55 -7.88 -9.68 6.70
CA ILE A 55 -8.38 -11.05 6.85
C ILE A 55 -9.45 -11.12 7.93
N LEU A 56 -9.22 -10.43 9.05
CA LEU A 56 -10.19 -10.38 10.14
C LEU A 56 -11.40 -9.49 9.85
N ARG A 57 -11.36 -8.61 8.84
CA ARG A 57 -12.52 -7.78 8.43
C ARG A 57 -13.39 -8.43 7.35
N ARG A 58 -12.83 -9.35 6.55
CA ARG A 58 -13.53 -10.02 5.45
C ARG A 58 -14.39 -11.19 5.94
N THR A 59 -15.23 -11.74 5.06
CA THR A 59 -16.06 -12.93 5.34
C THR A 59 -15.63 -14.16 4.55
N SER A 60 -14.49 -14.10 3.85
CA SER A 60 -13.93 -15.20 3.07
C SER A 60 -12.85 -15.97 3.84
N LEU A 61 -12.63 -17.23 3.48
CA LEU A 61 -11.61 -18.06 4.14
C LEU A 61 -10.19 -17.54 3.83
N PRO A 62 -9.30 -17.39 4.83
CA PRO A 62 -7.91 -17.03 4.62
C PRO A 62 -7.18 -18.12 3.81
N ARG A 63 -6.02 -17.80 3.22
CA ARG A 63 -5.16 -18.84 2.64
C ARG A 63 -4.54 -19.73 3.75
N PRO A 64 -4.20 -21.01 3.48
CA PRO A 64 -3.71 -21.94 4.49
C PRO A 64 -2.42 -21.47 5.19
N ASP A 65 -1.46 -20.97 4.42
CA ASP A 65 -0.20 -20.41 4.88
C ASP A 65 -0.42 -19.22 5.84
N VAL A 66 -1.30 -18.30 5.44
CA VAL A 66 -1.62 -17.12 6.22
C VAL A 66 -2.35 -17.48 7.52
N LEU A 67 -3.29 -18.44 7.45
CA LEU A 67 -3.98 -18.96 8.63
C LEU A 67 -3.00 -19.61 9.62
N ALA A 68 -2.09 -20.46 9.14
CA ALA A 68 -1.10 -21.12 9.97
C ALA A 68 -0.18 -20.12 10.68
N ALA A 69 0.28 -19.09 9.97
CA ALA A 69 1.09 -18.01 10.54
C ALA A 69 0.32 -17.23 11.62
N PHE A 70 -0.94 -16.88 11.35
CA PHE A 70 -1.80 -16.16 12.30
C PHE A 70 -2.03 -16.95 13.60
N VAL A 71 -2.40 -18.23 13.50
CA VAL A 71 -2.66 -19.09 14.67
C VAL A 71 -1.39 -19.25 15.52
N ARG A 72 -0.21 -19.43 14.89
CA ARG A 72 1.09 -19.46 15.57
C ARG A 72 1.40 -18.13 16.26
N ALA A 73 1.15 -17.00 15.59
CA ALA A 73 1.35 -15.67 16.15
C ALA A 73 0.43 -15.40 17.36
N CYS A 74 -0.81 -15.90 17.34
CA CYS A 74 -1.72 -15.81 18.49
C CYS A 74 -1.33 -16.70 19.68
N GLY A 75 -0.28 -17.52 19.55
CA GLY A 75 0.19 -18.42 20.62
C GLY A 75 -0.47 -19.79 20.63
N ASP A 76 -1.26 -20.12 19.60
CA ASP A 76 -2.02 -21.38 19.50
C ASP A 76 -1.40 -22.37 18.49
N GLY A 77 -0.07 -22.31 18.34
CA GLY A 77 0.67 -23.08 17.33
C GLY A 77 0.45 -24.60 17.38
N ARG A 78 0.16 -25.13 18.56
CA ARG A 78 -0.16 -26.56 18.80
C ARG A 78 -1.47 -27.03 18.16
N ARG A 79 -2.36 -26.10 17.77
CA ARG A 79 -3.66 -26.43 17.15
C ARG A 79 -3.74 -25.98 15.69
N VAL A 80 -2.62 -25.61 15.06
CA VAL A 80 -2.59 -25.15 13.65
C VAL A 80 -3.27 -26.14 12.72
N ASP A 81 -2.99 -27.44 12.86
CA ASP A 81 -3.60 -28.47 12.01
C ASP A 81 -5.12 -28.51 12.18
N ALA A 82 -5.63 -28.43 13.41
CA ALA A 82 -7.07 -28.36 13.66
C ALA A 82 -7.75 -27.12 13.04
N TRP A 83 -7.06 -25.97 13.03
CA TRP A 83 -7.55 -24.78 12.35
C TRP A 83 -7.53 -24.94 10.82
N LEU A 84 -6.49 -25.56 10.25
CA LEU A 84 -6.38 -25.85 8.82
C LEU A 84 -7.43 -26.86 8.35
N ASP A 85 -7.70 -27.90 9.15
CA ASP A 85 -8.72 -28.91 8.89
C ASP A 85 -10.13 -28.32 8.90
N ALA A 86 -10.45 -27.50 9.91
CA ALA A 86 -11.74 -26.81 9.97
C ALA A 86 -11.95 -25.89 8.75
N ARG A 87 -10.91 -25.16 8.33
CA ARG A 87 -10.93 -24.34 7.11
C ARG A 87 -11.16 -25.21 5.87
N ALA A 88 -10.44 -26.34 5.74
CA ALA A 88 -10.56 -27.25 4.60
C ALA A 88 -11.97 -27.84 4.49
N ARG A 89 -12.58 -28.23 5.62
CA ARG A 89 -13.98 -28.68 5.66
C ARG A 89 -14.93 -27.61 5.13
N ILE A 90 -14.83 -26.37 5.62
CA ILE A 90 -15.71 -25.28 5.18
C ILE A 90 -15.52 -24.99 3.68
N ALA A 91 -14.28 -25.07 3.19
CA ALA A 91 -14.00 -24.89 1.76
C ALA A 91 -14.61 -26.02 0.90
N ALA A 92 -14.56 -27.26 1.37
CA ALA A 92 -15.17 -28.41 0.71
C ALA A 92 -16.70 -28.32 0.73
N ASP A 93 -17.30 -27.95 1.86
CA ASP A 93 -18.75 -27.76 2.01
C ASP A 93 -19.27 -26.66 1.05
N ALA A 94 -18.50 -25.57 0.89
CA ALA A 94 -18.85 -24.50 -0.04
C ALA A 94 -18.73 -24.93 -1.52
N ALA A 95 -17.78 -25.81 -1.86
CA ALA A 95 -17.64 -26.35 -3.22
C ALA A 95 -18.67 -27.45 -3.53
N ALA A 96 -19.18 -28.14 -2.51
CA ALA A 96 -20.19 -29.17 -2.63
C ALA A 96 -21.63 -28.63 -2.59
N ALA A 97 -21.83 -27.36 -2.19
CA ALA A 97 -23.13 -26.72 -2.24
C ALA A 97 -23.59 -26.63 -3.71
N PRO A 98 -24.69 -27.29 -4.11
CA PRO A 98 -25.21 -27.17 -5.45
C PRO A 98 -25.63 -25.73 -5.70
N ASP A 99 -25.38 -25.21 -6.91
CA ASP A 99 -25.98 -23.96 -7.41
C ASP A 99 -27.50 -24.08 -7.32
N VAL A 100 -28.09 -23.63 -6.21
CA VAL A 100 -29.53 -23.42 -6.12
C VAL A 100 -29.82 -22.17 -6.93
N VAL A 101 -29.99 -22.37 -8.23
CA VAL A 101 -30.65 -21.43 -9.13
C VAL A 101 -32.06 -21.19 -8.57
N PRO A 102 -32.43 -19.97 -8.16
CA PRO A 102 -33.84 -19.66 -7.91
C PRO A 102 -34.60 -19.81 -9.23
N GLY A 103 -35.62 -20.67 -9.22
CA GLY A 103 -36.27 -21.20 -10.41
C GLY A 103 -36.69 -20.16 -11.44
N ALA A 104 -36.15 -20.32 -12.65
CA ALA A 104 -36.78 -19.83 -13.87
C ALA A 104 -37.85 -20.84 -14.29
N ALA A 105 -39.11 -20.41 -14.19
CA ALA A 105 -40.20 -21.08 -14.87
C ALA A 105 -40.13 -20.82 -16.38
N ALA A 106 -40.16 -21.92 -17.13
CA ALA A 106 -40.76 -22.11 -18.45
C ALA A 106 -40.12 -21.51 -19.72
N GLY A 107 -39.83 -22.44 -20.65
CA GLY A 107 -39.82 -22.25 -22.10
C GLY A 107 -38.44 -21.95 -22.69
N ALA A 108 -37.94 -22.62 -23.72
CA ALA A 108 -38.54 -23.56 -24.64
C ALA A 108 -37.43 -24.25 -25.46
N VAL A 109 -37.70 -25.49 -25.87
CA VAL A 109 -37.18 -26.24 -27.04
C VAL A 109 -35.70 -26.13 -27.43
N SER A 110 -35.02 -27.28 -27.26
CA SER A 110 -33.89 -27.70 -28.08
C SER A 110 -34.30 -27.76 -29.55
N ASP A 111 -33.48 -27.19 -30.44
CA ASP A 111 -33.38 -27.65 -31.82
C ASP A 111 -31.94 -28.04 -32.12
N THR A 112 -31.81 -29.23 -32.69
CA THR A 112 -30.57 -29.91 -33.05
C THR A 112 -30.24 -29.63 -34.50
N GLY A 113 -29.01 -29.19 -34.78
CA GLY A 113 -28.47 -29.10 -36.12
C GLY A 113 -26.96 -29.33 -36.10
N SER A 114 -26.57 -30.56 -36.43
CA SER A 114 -25.19 -30.98 -36.70
C SER A 114 -24.85 -30.77 -38.17
N ASP A 115 -23.63 -30.29 -38.43
CA ASP A 115 -22.65 -30.76 -39.42
C ASP A 115 -22.00 -29.72 -40.35
N ALA A 116 -20.66 -29.74 -40.29
CA ALA A 116 -19.65 -29.52 -41.33
C ALA A 116 -19.60 -28.13 -42.03
N ASP A 117 -18.46 -27.53 -42.39
CA ASP A 117 -17.11 -28.02 -42.63
C ASP A 117 -16.14 -26.80 -42.75
N ALA A 118 -14.84 -27.08 -42.92
CA ALA A 118 -13.83 -26.24 -43.58
C ALA A 118 -13.03 -25.19 -42.75
N ARG A 119 -11.89 -25.67 -42.27
CA ARG A 119 -10.56 -25.00 -42.18
C ARG A 119 -10.19 -24.27 -43.50
N PRO A 120 -9.32 -23.22 -43.51
CA PRO A 120 -7.88 -23.43 -43.25
C PRO A 120 -7.06 -22.33 -42.56
N ARG A 121 -6.05 -22.82 -41.82
CA ARG A 121 -4.62 -22.43 -41.72
C ARG A 121 -4.19 -20.99 -42.02
N ALA A 122 -3.51 -20.38 -41.03
CA ALA A 122 -2.17 -19.77 -41.08
C ALA A 122 -1.92 -19.01 -39.74
N ALA A 123 -0.76 -18.87 -39.15
CA ALA A 123 0.56 -19.46 -39.33
C ALA A 123 1.29 -19.29 -37.98
N VAL A 124 2.06 -20.32 -37.62
CA VAL A 124 2.99 -20.33 -36.49
C VAL A 124 4.16 -19.41 -36.81
N SER A 125 4.51 -18.51 -35.88
CA SER A 125 5.74 -17.73 -35.90
C SER A 125 6.60 -18.09 -34.69
N THR A 126 7.36 -19.18 -34.83
CA THR A 126 8.57 -19.45 -34.06
C THR A 126 9.73 -18.68 -34.67
N ARG A 127 10.37 -17.78 -33.92
CA ARG A 127 11.80 -17.45 -34.13
C ARG A 127 12.53 -17.30 -32.80
N THR A 128 13.37 -18.30 -32.61
CA THR A 128 14.50 -18.42 -31.71
C THR A 128 15.59 -17.39 -31.97
N TRP A 129 16.44 -17.22 -30.94
CA TRP A 129 17.85 -16.78 -30.99
C TRP A 129 18.13 -15.28 -31.17
N LEU A 130 18.77 -14.64 -30.19
CA LEU A 130 20.24 -14.63 -30.10
C LEU A 130 20.72 -14.10 -28.74
N ARG A 131 21.64 -14.86 -28.14
CA ARG A 131 22.56 -14.38 -27.10
C ARG A 131 23.38 -13.23 -27.68
N TRP A 132 23.59 -12.15 -26.92
CA TRP A 132 24.79 -11.33 -27.10
C TRP A 132 25.29 -10.76 -25.78
N THR A 133 26.61 -10.71 -25.75
CA THR A 133 27.51 -10.81 -24.61
C THR A 133 27.89 -9.46 -24.05
N ARG A 134 28.36 -9.52 -22.80
CA ARG A 134 29.12 -8.48 -22.09
C ARG A 134 30.25 -7.90 -22.96
N GLY A 135 30.39 -6.58 -22.94
CA GLY A 135 31.60 -5.87 -23.33
C GLY A 135 31.93 -4.79 -22.29
N ARG A 136 33.00 -5.01 -21.51
CA ARG A 136 33.69 -3.99 -20.73
C ARG A 136 34.80 -3.44 -21.63
N THR A 137 34.99 -2.12 -21.67
CA THR A 137 36.32 -1.52 -21.86
C THR A 137 36.40 -0.20 -21.11
N VAL A 138 37.46 -0.11 -20.30
CA VAL A 138 38.00 1.05 -19.59
C VAL A 138 38.94 1.80 -20.53
N ALA A 139 38.98 3.13 -20.48
CA ALA A 139 40.17 3.90 -20.87
C ALA A 139 40.22 5.24 -20.11
N LEU A 140 41.36 5.47 -19.45
CA LEU A 140 41.79 6.67 -18.75
C LEU A 140 42.48 7.65 -19.70
N ALA A 141 42.36 8.96 -19.44
CA ALA A 141 43.38 10.00 -19.66
C ALA A 141 42.95 11.25 -18.84
N ALA A 142 43.64 11.65 -17.76
CA ALA A 142 44.78 12.60 -17.72
C ALA A 142 44.45 13.93 -18.43
N SER A 143 44.59 15.15 -17.88
CA SER A 143 45.30 15.70 -16.72
C SER A 143 44.87 17.19 -16.54
N ALA A 144 44.94 17.73 -15.32
CA ALA A 144 44.85 19.17 -14.98
C ALA A 144 46.15 19.94 -15.40
N PRO A 145 46.40 21.24 -15.08
CA PRO A 145 45.61 22.32 -14.43
C PRO A 145 45.76 23.72 -15.13
N LEU A 146 45.14 24.80 -14.61
CA LEU A 146 45.76 26.13 -14.35
C LEU A 146 44.74 27.27 -14.06
N LEU A 147 44.87 27.80 -12.85
CA LEU A 147 44.71 29.17 -12.35
C LEU A 147 44.27 30.28 -13.33
N ALA A 148 43.25 31.05 -12.92
CA ALA A 148 43.29 32.52 -12.96
C ALA A 148 42.30 33.12 -11.95
N LEU A 149 42.85 33.81 -10.96
CA LEU A 149 42.16 34.80 -10.13
C LEU A 149 41.78 35.99 -11.01
N VAL A 150 40.50 36.37 -11.01
CA VAL A 150 40.09 37.74 -11.31
C VAL A 150 39.05 38.16 -10.29
N ALA A 151 39.49 39.00 -9.36
CA ALA A 151 38.63 39.79 -8.50
C ALA A 151 37.93 40.85 -9.37
N TRP A 152 36.60 40.80 -9.43
CA TRP A 152 35.78 41.97 -9.73
C TRP A 152 35.01 42.34 -8.48
N GLY A 153 35.33 43.51 -7.96
CA GLY A 153 34.51 44.20 -6.97
C GLY A 153 33.19 44.68 -7.60
N LEU A 154 32.24 44.95 -6.70
CA LEU A 154 30.91 45.49 -6.95
C LEU A 154 29.90 44.49 -7.55
N LEU A 155 29.52 43.50 -6.74
CA LEU A 155 28.14 43.04 -6.77
C LEU A 155 27.33 43.96 -5.85
N PRO A 156 26.22 44.56 -6.31
CA PRO A 156 25.30 45.22 -5.41
C PRO A 156 24.80 44.19 -4.40
N ASP A 157 24.53 44.65 -3.17
CA ASP A 157 23.68 43.93 -2.22
C ASP A 157 22.31 43.70 -2.87
N SER A 158 22.21 42.69 -3.74
CA SER A 158 20.97 42.00 -3.96
C SER A 158 20.77 41.16 -2.72
N SER A 159 20.36 41.81 -1.64
CA SER A 159 19.42 41.25 -0.69
C SER A 159 18.13 40.95 -1.45
N GLY A 160 18.23 40.01 -2.40
CA GLY A 160 17.10 39.24 -2.87
C GLY A 160 16.65 38.51 -1.63
N GLY A 161 15.68 39.10 -0.92
CA GLY A 161 15.02 38.44 0.18
C GLY A 161 14.62 37.07 -0.35
N ALA A 162 15.32 36.04 0.12
CA ALA A 162 14.84 34.69 0.02
C ALA A 162 13.46 34.74 0.66
N GLY A 163 12.42 34.80 -0.17
CA GLY A 163 11.05 34.80 0.32
C GLY A 163 10.95 33.65 1.30
N ALA A 164 10.57 33.96 2.54
CA ALA A 164 10.58 32.98 3.61
C ALA A 164 9.90 31.71 3.10
N ALA A 165 10.64 30.60 3.07
CA ALA A 165 10.13 29.34 2.56
C ALA A 165 8.85 29.01 3.33
N VAL A 166 7.73 28.95 2.62
CA VAL A 166 6.44 28.65 3.24
C VAL A 166 6.45 27.18 3.63
N SER A 167 6.47 26.92 4.93
CA SER A 167 6.37 25.57 5.48
C SER A 167 4.91 25.12 5.59
N PRO A 168 4.62 23.81 5.47
CA PRO A 168 3.30 23.28 5.79
C PRO A 168 3.00 23.43 7.28
N ALA A 169 1.71 23.42 7.62
CA ALA A 169 1.27 23.22 9.01
C ALA A 169 1.81 21.89 9.52
N ASP A 170 2.39 21.87 10.71
CA ASP A 170 2.87 20.67 11.40
C ASP A 170 1.82 20.13 12.39
N GLY A 171 2.09 18.95 12.95
CA GLY A 171 1.18 18.30 13.88
C GLY A 171 0.04 17.56 13.17
N TRP A 172 -1.16 17.57 13.76
CA TRP A 172 -2.32 16.87 13.18
C TRP A 172 -2.85 17.60 11.96
N VAL A 173 -2.86 16.93 10.82
CA VAL A 173 -3.24 17.52 9.54
C VAL A 173 -4.10 16.58 8.69
N THR A 174 -4.71 17.14 7.65
CA THR A 174 -5.15 16.39 6.47
C THR A 174 -4.29 16.79 5.27
N ILE A 175 -3.91 15.80 4.47
CA ILE A 175 -3.22 16.00 3.19
C ILE A 175 -4.23 15.68 2.09
N ARG A 176 -4.51 16.63 1.21
CA ARG A 176 -5.55 16.50 0.17
C ARG A 176 -4.98 16.80 -1.20
N PRO A 177 -5.18 15.97 -2.23
CA PRO A 177 -4.77 16.34 -3.58
C PRO A 177 -5.49 17.61 -4.02
N ALA A 178 -4.79 18.56 -4.65
CA ALA A 178 -5.37 19.84 -5.04
C ALA A 178 -6.47 19.69 -6.10
N ARG A 179 -6.34 18.67 -6.97
CA ARG A 179 -7.34 18.35 -8.01
C ARG A 179 -8.65 17.81 -7.41
N THR A 180 -8.58 17.10 -6.31
CA THR A 180 -9.68 16.38 -5.64
C THR A 180 -9.70 16.74 -4.16
N SER A 181 -9.90 18.02 -3.86
CA SER A 181 -9.72 18.59 -2.51
C SER A 181 -10.75 18.13 -1.45
N ASP A 182 -11.77 17.40 -1.89
CA ASP A 182 -12.74 16.65 -1.09
C ASP A 182 -12.22 15.26 -0.68
N LEU A 183 -11.19 14.76 -1.34
CA LEU A 183 -10.48 13.53 -1.01
C LEU A 183 -9.25 13.81 -0.13
N CYS A 184 -8.88 12.81 0.66
CA CYS A 184 -7.76 12.81 1.58
C CYS A 184 -6.80 11.68 1.21
N LEU A 185 -5.50 11.95 1.34
CA LEU A 185 -4.47 10.93 1.29
C LEU A 185 -4.53 10.10 2.58
N THR A 186 -4.85 8.82 2.43
CA THR A 186 -5.05 7.88 3.54
C THR A 186 -4.59 6.48 3.13
N ASP A 187 -4.62 5.53 4.07
CA ASP A 187 -4.38 4.13 3.75
C ASP A 187 -5.53 3.52 2.93
N GLY A 188 -5.17 2.56 2.09
CA GLY A 188 -6.10 1.80 1.26
C GLY A 188 -5.39 0.63 0.60
N ARG A 189 -5.95 0.17 -0.53
CA ARG A 189 -5.43 -0.98 -1.28
C ARG A 189 -5.03 -0.56 -2.68
N ASP A 190 -4.01 -1.21 -3.21
CA ASP A 190 -3.70 -1.06 -4.63
C ASP A 190 -4.88 -1.59 -5.45
N ARG A 191 -5.27 -0.87 -6.51
CA ARG A 191 -6.42 -1.23 -7.34
C ARG A 191 -6.20 -2.53 -8.11
N GLY A 192 -4.94 -2.91 -8.32
CA GLY A 192 -4.57 -4.21 -8.87
C GLY A 192 -4.83 -5.38 -7.92
N GLY A 193 -5.02 -5.12 -6.62
CA GLY A 193 -5.18 -6.14 -5.59
C GLY A 193 -3.98 -7.09 -5.45
N VAL A 194 -2.82 -6.68 -5.97
CA VAL A 194 -1.63 -7.53 -6.05
C VAL A 194 -0.82 -7.46 -4.76
N TYR A 195 -1.05 -6.42 -3.93
CA TYR A 195 -0.35 -6.22 -2.68
C TYR A 195 -1.29 -6.36 -1.47
N GLY A 196 -0.93 -7.27 -0.56
CA GLY A 196 -1.74 -7.58 0.62
C GLY A 196 -1.64 -6.51 1.72
N SER A 197 -0.71 -5.56 1.61
CA SER A 197 -0.53 -4.49 2.61
C SER A 197 -1.20 -3.18 2.20
N ALA A 198 -1.33 -2.28 3.17
CA ALA A 198 -1.90 -0.97 2.93
C ALA A 198 -0.94 -0.12 2.08
N VAL A 199 -1.49 0.66 1.17
CA VAL A 199 -0.76 1.68 0.39
C VAL A 199 -1.50 3.01 0.47
N ALA A 200 -0.81 4.09 0.14
CA ALA A 200 -1.43 5.41 0.11
C ALA A 200 -2.33 5.58 -1.12
N VAL A 201 -3.57 5.99 -0.86
CA VAL A 201 -4.60 6.25 -1.86
C VAL A 201 -5.36 7.53 -1.54
N GLN A 202 -6.13 8.05 -2.48
CA GLN A 202 -7.12 9.09 -2.22
C GLN A 202 -8.50 8.48 -1.90
N LEU A 203 -9.10 8.84 -0.78
CA LEU A 203 -10.48 8.48 -0.40
C LEU A 203 -11.23 9.71 0.11
N ALA A 204 -12.57 9.70 0.06
CA ALA A 204 -13.36 10.80 0.59
C ALA A 204 -12.97 11.12 2.03
N CYS A 205 -12.66 12.39 2.34
CA CYS A 205 -12.17 12.77 3.67
C CYS A 205 -13.15 12.39 4.80
N ALA A 206 -14.46 12.40 4.52
CA ALA A 206 -15.48 11.96 5.48
C ALA A 206 -15.41 10.46 5.84
N ARG A 207 -14.83 9.64 4.95
CA ARG A 207 -14.62 8.19 5.14
C ARG A 207 -13.21 7.86 5.64
N ALA A 208 -12.26 8.75 5.41
CA ALA A 208 -10.85 8.63 5.80
C ALA A 208 -10.59 9.19 7.22
N THR A 209 -11.40 8.81 8.21
CA THR A 209 -11.24 9.30 9.60
C THR A 209 -10.12 8.60 10.37
N VAL A 210 -9.69 7.44 9.89
CA VAL A 210 -8.58 6.64 10.40
C VAL A 210 -7.83 6.08 9.19
N PRO A 211 -6.49 6.06 9.21
CA PRO A 211 -5.61 6.63 10.22
C PRO A 211 -5.64 8.16 10.23
N ARG A 212 -5.31 8.76 11.37
CA ARG A 212 -5.08 10.20 11.45
C ARG A 212 -3.65 10.51 10.99
N THR A 213 -3.47 11.61 10.26
CA THR A 213 -2.15 12.03 9.78
C THR A 213 -1.51 13.01 10.75
N PHE A 214 -0.29 12.70 11.17
CA PHE A 214 0.58 13.60 11.94
C PHE A 214 1.81 13.93 11.10
N LEU A 215 2.06 15.21 10.89
CA LEU A 215 3.21 15.71 10.15
C LEU A 215 4.29 16.15 11.14
N GLU A 216 5.33 15.33 11.26
CA GLU A 216 6.44 15.55 12.20
C GLU A 216 7.60 16.25 11.48
N PRO A 217 8.05 17.43 11.96
CA PRO A 217 9.27 18.06 11.46
C PRO A 217 10.50 17.18 11.72
N ALA A 218 11.35 17.01 10.70
CA ALA A 218 12.59 16.24 10.77
C ALA A 218 13.86 17.09 10.60
N GLY A 219 13.72 18.42 10.61
CA GLY A 219 14.81 19.37 10.36
C GLY A 219 14.96 19.73 8.87
N GLU A 220 15.62 20.85 8.57
CA GLU A 220 15.97 21.28 7.20
C GLU A 220 14.77 21.34 6.21
N GLY A 221 13.56 21.62 6.71
CA GLY A 221 12.35 21.64 5.88
C GLY A 221 11.86 20.27 5.43
N LEU A 222 12.41 19.20 6.00
CA LEU A 222 11.98 17.82 5.82
C LEU A 222 10.96 17.42 6.88
N TYR A 223 10.05 16.54 6.48
CA TYR A 223 8.98 16.05 7.32
C TYR A 223 8.82 14.54 7.21
N ARG A 224 8.44 13.92 8.31
CA ARG A 224 7.95 12.54 8.35
C ARG A 224 6.43 12.56 8.41
N ILE A 225 5.81 11.88 7.46
CA ILE A 225 4.35 11.71 7.43
C ILE A 225 4.02 10.45 8.22
N GLN A 226 3.34 10.60 9.35
CA GLN A 226 2.92 9.50 10.21
C GLN A 226 1.42 9.26 10.10
N TRP A 227 1.03 7.99 10.06
CA TRP A 227 -0.34 7.52 10.19
C TRP A 227 -0.54 6.80 11.50
N HIS A 228 -1.47 7.32 12.29
CA HIS A 228 -1.85 6.77 13.58
C HIS A 228 -3.17 6.05 13.47
N HIS A 229 -3.13 4.72 13.49
CA HIS A 229 -4.30 3.86 13.49
C HIS A 229 -4.50 3.26 14.90
N PRO A 230 -5.70 3.33 15.50
CA PRO A 230 -5.94 2.86 16.87
C PRO A 230 -5.64 1.35 17.06
N GLN A 231 -5.92 0.54 16.04
CA GLN A 231 -5.63 -0.90 16.06
C GLN A 231 -4.25 -1.30 15.48
N LEU A 232 -3.84 -0.70 14.35
CA LEU A 232 -2.60 -1.05 13.64
C LEU A 232 -1.36 -0.32 14.18
N GLY A 233 -1.54 0.65 15.08
CA GLY A 233 -0.47 1.47 15.62
C GLY A 233 -0.04 2.59 14.67
N LYS A 234 1.15 3.14 14.94
CA LYS A 234 1.79 4.16 14.12
C LYS A 234 2.52 3.50 12.95
N GLY A 235 2.32 4.01 11.73
CA GLY A 235 3.18 3.71 10.59
C GLY A 235 3.64 5.00 9.92
N CYS A 236 4.86 5.01 9.38
CA CYS A 236 5.45 6.16 8.71
C CYS A 236 5.55 5.89 7.21
N LEU A 237 5.09 6.84 6.39
CA LEU A 237 5.01 6.65 4.94
C LEU A 237 6.41 6.45 4.37
N THR A 238 6.55 5.37 3.59
CA THR A 238 7.79 4.96 2.97
C THR A 238 7.54 4.69 1.50
N VAL A 239 8.33 5.31 0.62
CA VAL A 239 8.30 5.01 -0.82
C VAL A 239 8.95 3.65 -1.05
N MET A 240 8.19 2.72 -1.62
CA MET A 240 8.66 1.38 -1.92
C MET A 240 9.58 1.41 -3.15
N SER A 241 10.86 1.10 -2.98
CA SER A 241 11.85 1.19 -4.08
C SER A 241 11.94 -0.07 -4.96
N THR A 242 11.33 -1.18 -4.52
CA THR A 242 11.42 -2.50 -5.17
C THR A 242 10.08 -3.23 -5.17
N GLY A 243 10.01 -4.38 -5.84
CA GLY A 243 8.83 -5.26 -5.84
C GLY A 243 7.69 -4.76 -6.75
N LYS A 244 6.53 -5.39 -6.59
CA LYS A 244 5.33 -5.14 -7.42
C LYS A 244 4.65 -3.79 -7.13
N VAL A 245 4.94 -3.19 -5.99
CA VAL A 245 4.43 -1.89 -5.56
C VAL A 245 5.51 -0.79 -5.64
N LYS A 246 6.53 -1.00 -6.47
CA LYS A 246 7.59 -0.01 -6.67
C LYS A 246 6.99 1.34 -7.03
N GLY A 247 7.37 2.37 -6.28
CA GLY A 247 6.88 3.74 -6.38
C GLY A 247 5.69 4.04 -5.48
N MET A 248 4.92 3.05 -5.00
CA MET A 248 3.83 3.29 -4.04
C MET A 248 4.36 3.62 -2.65
N LEU A 249 3.52 4.24 -1.82
CA LEU A 249 3.85 4.58 -0.44
C LEU A 249 3.16 3.63 0.53
N GLU A 250 3.90 3.00 1.44
CA GLU A 250 3.38 2.11 2.49
C GLU A 250 3.64 2.69 3.89
N PRO A 251 2.71 2.56 4.86
CA PRO A 251 2.97 2.89 6.26
C PRO A 251 3.79 1.81 6.97
N ARG A 252 5.10 2.01 7.08
CA ARG A 252 6.04 1.07 7.75
C ARG A 252 6.19 1.39 9.24
N ASP A 253 6.44 0.38 10.08
CA ASP A 253 6.58 0.59 11.53
C ASP A 253 7.90 1.27 11.92
N ASP A 254 8.96 1.00 11.16
CA ASP A 254 10.27 1.58 11.38
C ASP A 254 10.30 3.01 10.83
N CYS A 255 9.89 3.95 11.68
CA CYS A 255 9.87 5.37 11.36
C CYS A 255 11.27 5.97 11.21
N ASP A 256 12.31 5.35 11.74
CA ASP A 256 13.68 5.85 11.62
C ASP A 256 14.21 5.60 10.19
N GLN A 257 13.73 4.54 9.54
CA GLN A 257 14.04 4.21 8.14
C GLN A 257 12.97 4.70 7.14
N ALA A 258 11.94 5.41 7.61
CA ALA A 258 10.88 5.91 6.75
C ALA A 258 11.37 7.03 5.82
N THR A 259 10.67 7.24 4.71
CA THR A 259 11.00 8.31 3.78
C THR A 259 10.74 9.68 4.43
N LEU A 260 11.75 10.54 4.39
CA LEU A 260 11.58 11.97 4.69
C LEU A 260 11.12 12.68 3.42
N PHE A 261 10.21 13.63 3.57
CA PHE A 261 9.62 14.38 2.47
C PHE A 261 9.91 15.87 2.62
N GLN A 262 10.40 16.48 1.54
CA GLN A 262 10.43 17.93 1.40
C GLN A 262 9.06 18.42 0.90
N PHE A 263 8.54 19.47 1.52
CA PHE A 263 7.31 20.15 1.10
C PHE A 263 7.67 21.46 0.41
N GLU A 264 7.66 21.45 -0.92
CA GLU A 264 7.94 22.64 -1.73
C GLU A 264 6.64 23.39 -2.00
N ALA A 265 6.52 24.63 -1.52
CA ALA A 265 5.36 25.46 -1.80
C ALA A 265 5.22 25.70 -3.32
N THR A 266 4.02 25.50 -3.87
CA THR A 266 3.74 25.73 -5.31
C THR A 266 3.25 27.14 -5.64
N GLY A 267 3.27 28.04 -4.65
CA GLY A 267 2.97 29.47 -4.79
C GLY A 267 3.57 30.26 -3.62
N ALA A 268 3.41 31.59 -3.65
CA ALA A 268 3.91 32.47 -2.59
C ALA A 268 3.12 32.37 -1.27
N GLU A 269 1.97 31.68 -1.29
CA GLU A 269 1.10 31.47 -0.12
C GLU A 269 0.87 29.99 0.14
N SER A 270 0.59 29.64 1.39
CA SER A 270 0.26 28.26 1.83
C SER A 270 -1.02 27.71 1.20
N THR A 271 -1.90 28.59 0.70
CA THR A 271 -3.10 28.25 -0.08
C THR A 271 -2.76 27.63 -1.43
N GLY A 272 -1.57 27.92 -1.98
CA GLY A 272 -1.10 27.41 -3.26
C GLY A 272 -0.78 25.91 -3.26
N GLY A 273 -0.76 25.27 -2.09
CA GLY A 273 -0.44 23.85 -1.91
C GLY A 273 1.07 23.56 -1.94
N PHE A 274 1.38 22.28 -1.78
CA PHE A 274 2.72 21.77 -1.67
C PHE A 274 2.97 20.64 -2.67
N ARG A 275 4.17 20.61 -3.22
CA ARG A 275 4.72 19.45 -3.91
C ARG A 275 5.53 18.65 -2.90
N LEU A 276 5.25 17.37 -2.81
CA LEU A 276 5.94 16.45 -1.90
C LEU A 276 7.06 15.75 -2.68
N ARG A 277 8.30 15.89 -2.21
CA ARG A 277 9.47 15.23 -2.80
C ARG A 277 10.13 14.31 -1.78
N PRO A 278 10.29 13.01 -2.08
CA PRO A 278 11.13 12.14 -1.27
C PRO A 278 12.56 12.68 -1.20
N ALA A 279 13.13 12.80 0.00
CA ALA A 279 14.49 13.31 0.18
C ALA A 279 15.56 12.45 -0.51
N THR A 280 15.23 11.19 -0.79
CA THR A 280 16.10 10.20 -1.44
C THR A 280 16.00 10.20 -2.97
N SER A 281 15.17 11.06 -3.58
CA SER A 281 14.97 11.06 -5.02
C SER A 281 14.74 12.45 -5.63
N SER A 282 14.95 12.54 -6.94
CA SER A 282 14.61 13.73 -7.73
C SER A 282 13.17 13.69 -8.25
N ARG A 283 12.31 12.84 -7.68
CA ARG A 283 10.93 12.58 -8.11
C ARG A 283 9.94 13.29 -7.19
N CYS A 284 8.67 13.21 -7.57
CA CYS A 284 7.57 13.84 -6.87
C CYS A 284 6.52 12.80 -6.51
N VAL A 285 5.83 13.00 -5.40
CA VAL A 285 4.59 12.26 -5.12
C VAL A 285 3.49 12.84 -6.00
N GLY A 286 2.70 11.97 -6.63
CA GLY A 286 1.52 12.32 -7.42
C GLY A 286 0.45 11.24 -7.33
N ILE A 287 -0.77 11.54 -7.80
CA ILE A 287 -1.83 10.53 -7.93
C ILE A 287 -1.66 9.79 -9.25
N ALA A 288 -1.58 8.47 -9.20
CA ALA A 288 -1.26 7.61 -10.33
C ALA A 288 -2.17 7.89 -11.53
N GLY A 289 -1.55 8.24 -12.67
CA GLY A 289 -2.27 8.53 -13.91
C GLY A 289 -3.10 9.82 -13.88
N ASN A 290 -2.86 10.72 -12.92
CA ASN A 290 -3.66 11.93 -12.70
C ASN A 290 -5.16 11.61 -12.49
N ASP A 291 -5.44 10.42 -11.94
CA ASP A 291 -6.79 9.89 -11.73
C ASP A 291 -7.50 10.66 -10.59
N THR A 292 -8.80 10.88 -10.74
CA THR A 292 -9.64 11.55 -9.74
C THR A 292 -10.55 10.60 -8.96
N ALA A 293 -10.53 9.30 -9.31
CA ALA A 293 -11.35 8.31 -8.64
C ALA A 293 -10.84 7.99 -7.22
N GLU A 294 -11.78 7.69 -6.33
CA GLU A 294 -11.44 7.12 -5.02
C GLU A 294 -10.72 5.77 -5.17
N GLY A 295 -9.73 5.55 -4.32
CA GLY A 295 -8.84 4.40 -4.37
C GLY A 295 -7.66 4.55 -5.32
N ALA A 296 -7.54 5.64 -6.08
CA ALA A 296 -6.35 5.90 -6.88
C ALA A 296 -5.12 6.10 -5.98
N GLU A 297 -4.02 5.45 -6.35
CA GLU A 297 -2.81 5.35 -5.55
C GLU A 297 -1.98 6.64 -5.61
N ALA A 298 -1.39 7.04 -4.49
CA ALA A 298 -0.29 7.99 -4.49
C ALA A 298 1.02 7.25 -4.77
N VAL A 299 1.78 7.75 -5.73
CA VAL A 299 2.99 7.13 -6.24
C VAL A 299 4.11 8.15 -6.43
N GLU A 300 5.35 7.67 -6.35
CA GLU A 300 6.54 8.41 -6.73
C GLU A 300 6.72 8.39 -8.26
N GLU A 301 6.51 9.56 -8.87
CA GLU A 301 6.53 9.75 -10.30
C GLU A 301 7.41 10.91 -10.76
N ARG A 302 7.57 11.06 -12.08
CA ARG A 302 8.37 12.16 -12.63
C ARG A 302 7.67 13.47 -12.27
N CYS A 303 8.40 14.45 -11.77
CA CYS A 303 7.84 15.77 -11.52
C CYS A 303 7.33 16.41 -12.82
N THR A 304 6.02 16.66 -12.89
CA THR A 304 5.32 17.36 -13.98
C THR A 304 4.82 18.73 -13.55
N GLY A 305 4.57 18.90 -12.24
CA GLY A 305 3.96 20.11 -11.68
C GLY A 305 2.46 20.25 -11.95
N ALA A 306 1.83 19.22 -12.49
CA ALA A 306 0.39 19.14 -12.67
C ALA A 306 -0.35 19.02 -11.32
N ALA A 307 -1.67 19.20 -11.34
CA ALA A 307 -2.48 19.35 -10.12
C ALA A 307 -2.58 18.08 -9.26
N ASP A 308 -2.33 16.90 -9.85
CA ASP A 308 -2.17 15.61 -9.19
C ASP A 308 -0.90 15.49 -8.35
N GLN A 309 0.09 16.36 -8.56
CA GLN A 309 1.33 16.46 -7.77
C GLN A 309 1.33 17.65 -6.80
N ARG A 310 0.16 18.25 -6.57
CA ARG A 310 -0.04 19.36 -5.64
C ARG A 310 -0.96 18.90 -4.53
N PHE A 311 -0.59 19.18 -3.29
CA PHE A 311 -1.32 18.74 -2.11
C PHE A 311 -1.60 19.92 -1.18
N LEU A 312 -2.84 20.04 -0.73
CA LEU A 312 -3.25 20.98 0.30
C LEU A 312 -3.03 20.31 1.65
N VAL A 313 -2.22 20.94 2.51
CA VAL A 313 -2.01 20.53 3.90
C VAL A 313 -2.86 21.44 4.78
N ARG A 314 -3.83 20.86 5.48
CA ARG A 314 -4.73 21.62 6.38
C ARG A 314 -4.58 21.11 7.79
N ALA A 315 -4.39 22.01 8.75
CA ALA A 315 -4.49 21.67 10.17
C ALA A 315 -5.84 20.98 10.46
N GLY A 316 -5.80 19.94 11.28
CA GLY A 316 -6.96 19.13 11.65
C GLY A 316 -7.18 19.02 13.15
#